data_AF-A0A437R998-F1
#
_entry.id   AF-A0A437R998-F1
#
_cell.length_a   1.000
_cell.length_b   1.000
_cell.length_c   1.000
_cell.angle_alpha   90.00
_cell.angle_beta   90.00
_cell.angle_gamma   90.00
#
_symmetry.space_group_name_H-M   'P 1'
#
loop_
_entity.id
_entity.type
_entity.pdbx_description
1 polymer ?
#
loop_
_entity_poly.entity_id
_entity_poly.type
_entity_poly.pdbx_seq_one_letter_code
_entity_poly.pdbx_strand_id
1 'polypeptide(L)'
;MPADPNPVYPSHLTVSVGVNETVSVGGSSVRSVGRDAVSTVQGHQQETVGRNFVLTAGDSLVLRCGAASITMKKDGSIVIKGGDITLDASARINAKSSGDLAIKGSKIGSN
;
A
#
# COMPACT_ATOMS: atom_id res chain seq x y z
N MET A 1 -39.78 -7.46 11.64
CA MET A 1 -39.67 -7.25 10.18
C MET A 1 -38.24 -7.64 9.79
N PRO A 2 -38.03 -8.42 8.73
CA PRO A 2 -36.67 -8.66 8.24
C PRO A 2 -36.03 -7.32 7.87
N ALA A 3 -34.73 -7.18 8.11
CA ALA A 3 -33.99 -6.03 7.63
C ALA A 3 -34.06 -5.99 6.09
N ASP A 4 -34.15 -4.79 5.53
CA ASP A 4 -34.01 -4.60 4.08
C ASP A 4 -32.63 -5.16 3.64
N PRO A 5 -32.57 -6.12 2.70
CA PRO A 5 -31.31 -6.64 2.21
C PRO A 5 -30.51 -5.63 1.37
N ASN A 6 -31.13 -4.53 0.90
CA ASN A 6 -30.50 -3.52 0.04
C ASN A 6 -30.77 -2.09 0.53
N PRO A 7 -30.36 -1.72 1.75
CA PRO A 7 -30.64 -0.40 2.30
C PRO A 7 -29.91 0.68 1.48
N VAL A 8 -30.64 1.73 1.10
CA VAL A 8 -30.10 2.92 0.41
C VAL A 8 -30.21 4.13 1.33
N TYR A 9 -29.08 4.81 1.56
CA TYR A 9 -29.01 6.03 2.37
C TYR A 9 -28.79 7.24 1.44
N PRO A 10 -29.74 8.17 1.31
CA PRO A 10 -29.70 9.22 0.28
C PRO A 10 -28.74 10.38 0.57
N SER A 11 -28.16 10.46 1.76
CA SER A 11 -27.25 11.55 2.14
C SER A 11 -25.99 11.04 2.84
N HIS A 12 -26.06 10.80 4.15
CA HIS A 12 -24.95 10.39 4.99
C HIS A 12 -25.29 9.13 5.79
N LEU A 13 -24.27 8.36 6.12
CA LEU A 13 -24.34 7.20 6.99
C LEU A 13 -23.19 7.28 8.00
N THR A 14 -23.50 7.15 9.29
CA THR A 14 -22.53 7.00 10.37
C THR A 14 -22.80 5.68 11.07
N VAL A 15 -21.77 4.86 11.18
CA VAL A 15 -21.81 3.61 11.95
C VAL A 15 -20.85 3.76 13.12
N SER A 16 -21.35 3.54 14.34
CA SER A 16 -20.55 3.55 15.56
C SER A 16 -20.68 2.20 16.25
N VAL A 17 -19.54 1.56 16.47
CA VAL A 17 -19.46 0.26 17.13
C VAL A 17 -18.71 0.44 18.44
N GLY A 18 -19.34 0.10 19.56
CA GLY A 18 -18.79 0.38 20.89
C GLY A 18 -17.63 -0.52 21.32
N VAL A 19 -17.50 -1.70 20.70
CA VAL A 19 -16.47 -2.68 21.08
C VAL A 19 -15.82 -3.30 19.84
N ASN A 20 -16.52 -4.18 19.12
CA ASN A 20 -15.95 -4.97 18.04
C ASN A 20 -16.88 -5.00 16.82
N GLU A 21 -16.30 -4.83 15.64
CA GLU A 21 -16.94 -5.08 14.35
C GLU A 21 -16.30 -6.31 13.69
N THR A 22 -17.13 -7.25 13.24
CA THR A 22 -16.68 -8.39 12.43
C THR A 22 -17.53 -8.44 11.17
N VAL A 23 -16.89 -8.36 10.01
CA VAL A 23 -17.53 -8.46 8.71
C VAL A 23 -17.09 -9.76 8.03
N SER A 24 -18.04 -10.63 7.72
CA SER A 24 -17.80 -11.87 6.97
C SER A 24 -18.61 -11.84 5.68
N VAL A 25 -17.92 -11.97 4.55
CA VAL A 25 -18.53 -11.99 3.21
C VAL A 25 -18.23 -13.34 2.60
N GLY A 26 -19.27 -14.16 2.36
CA GLY A 26 -19.10 -15.48 1.74
C GLY A 26 -18.85 -15.43 0.22
N GLY A 27 -19.13 -14.29 -0.41
CA GLY A 27 -18.95 -14.05 -1.84
C GLY A 27 -17.89 -12.97 -2.12
N SER A 28 -18.18 -12.11 -3.10
CA SER A 28 -17.30 -10.98 -3.46
C SER A 28 -17.65 -9.71 -2.68
N SER A 29 -16.64 -8.93 -2.30
CA SER A 29 -16.82 -7.59 -1.72
C SER A 29 -16.28 -6.53 -2.69
N VAL A 30 -17.12 -5.57 -3.07
CA VAL A 30 -16.77 -4.45 -3.95
C VAL A 30 -17.10 -3.16 -3.24
N ARG A 31 -16.14 -2.24 -3.17
CA ARG A 31 -16.31 -0.92 -2.56
C ARG A 31 -15.91 0.15 -3.58
N SER A 32 -16.87 0.97 -3.98
CA SER A 32 -16.65 2.15 -4.82
C SER A 32 -16.86 3.42 -4.00
N VAL A 33 -15.92 4.36 -4.09
CA VAL A 33 -15.98 5.65 -3.40
C VAL A 33 -15.84 6.74 -4.45
N GLY A 34 -16.81 7.65 -4.54
CA GLY A 34 -16.84 8.67 -5.59
C GLY A 34 -15.89 9.86 -5.39
N ARG A 35 -15.33 10.01 -4.19
CA ARG A 35 -14.36 11.05 -3.81
C ARG A 35 -13.25 10.42 -2.97
N ASP A 36 -12.97 10.98 -1.79
CA ASP A 36 -11.87 10.54 -0.94
C ASP A 36 -12.25 9.37 -0.02
N ALA A 37 -11.31 8.44 0.16
CA ALA A 37 -11.38 7.39 1.15
C ALA A 37 -10.22 7.56 2.15
N VAL A 38 -10.56 7.82 3.43
CA VAL A 38 -9.58 7.95 4.51
C VAL A 38 -9.79 6.79 5.49
N SER A 39 -8.69 6.13 5.87
CA SER A 39 -8.67 5.10 6.92
C SER A 39 -7.65 5.50 7.96
N THR A 40 -8.02 5.40 9.24
CA THR A 40 -7.11 5.68 10.37
C THR A 40 -7.23 4.55 11.36
N VAL A 41 -6.10 3.87 11.59
CA VAL A 41 -5.99 2.78 12.55
C VAL A 41 -4.95 3.21 13.59
N GLN A 42 -5.36 3.28 14.85
CA GLN A 42 -4.45 3.68 15.94
C GLN A 42 -3.54 2.53 16.40
N GLY A 43 -4.04 1.29 16.30
CA GLY A 43 -3.31 0.08 16.62
C GLY A 43 -2.63 -0.50 15.38
N HIS A 44 -2.82 -1.80 15.18
CA HIS A 44 -2.21 -2.56 14.09
C HIS A 44 -3.20 -2.83 12.96
N GLN A 45 -2.76 -2.69 11.71
CA GLN A 45 -3.49 -3.14 10.52
C GLN A 45 -2.75 -4.32 9.87
N GLN A 46 -3.47 -5.42 9.64
CA GLN A 46 -2.97 -6.60 8.94
C GLN A 46 -3.87 -6.94 7.77
N GLU A 47 -3.29 -7.16 6.59
CA GLU A 47 -3.99 -7.65 5.41
C GLU A 47 -3.34 -8.94 4.94
N THR A 48 -4.16 -9.98 4.73
CA THR A 48 -3.70 -11.27 4.22
C THR A 48 -4.49 -11.59 2.95
N VAL A 49 -3.77 -11.67 1.83
CA VAL A 49 -4.35 -11.90 0.51
C VAL A 49 -3.84 -13.23 -0.02
N GLY A 50 -4.74 -14.18 -0.27
CA GLY A 50 -4.35 -15.55 -0.68
C GLY A 50 -3.83 -15.68 -2.11
N ARG A 51 -4.00 -14.64 -2.95
CA ARG A 51 -3.49 -14.58 -4.32
C ARG A 51 -2.74 -13.27 -4.57
N ASN A 52 -3.35 -12.32 -5.27
CA ASN A 52 -2.69 -11.11 -5.74
C ASN A 52 -3.17 -9.89 -4.95
N PHE A 53 -2.22 -9.09 -4.45
CA PHE A 53 -2.49 -7.78 -3.88
C PHE A 53 -2.01 -6.69 -4.85
N VAL A 54 -2.93 -5.87 -5.35
CA VAL A 54 -2.66 -4.85 -6.38
C VAL A 54 -3.05 -3.49 -5.86
N LEU A 55 -2.09 -2.56 -5.85
CA LEU A 55 -2.30 -1.14 -5.54
C LEU A 55 -2.01 -0.32 -6.79
N THR A 56 -3.03 0.40 -7.28
CA THR A 56 -2.93 1.26 -8.46
C THR A 56 -3.23 2.69 -8.05
N ALA A 57 -2.34 3.63 -8.38
CA ALA A 57 -2.50 5.05 -8.13
C ALA A 57 -2.31 5.84 -9.42
N GLY A 58 -3.11 6.90 -9.62
CA GLY A 58 -3.06 7.72 -10.84
C GLY A 58 -1.85 8.66 -10.91
N ASP A 59 -1.47 9.26 -9.79
CA ASP A 59 -0.37 10.25 -9.74
C ASP A 59 0.87 9.74 -8.99
N SER A 60 0.69 9.18 -7.79
CA SER A 60 1.80 8.68 -6.97
C SER A 60 1.37 7.65 -5.94
N LEU A 61 2.29 6.76 -5.56
CA LEU A 61 2.16 5.82 -4.44
C LEU A 61 3.31 6.06 -3.45
N VAL A 62 2.99 6.28 -2.18
CA VAL A 62 3.98 6.54 -1.11
C VAL A 62 3.78 5.54 0.03
N LEU A 63 4.82 4.78 0.34
CA LEU A 63 4.93 3.97 1.55
C LEU A 63 5.93 4.65 2.48
N ARG A 64 5.51 5.06 3.69
CA ARG A 64 6.36 5.84 4.60
C ARG A 64 6.32 5.29 6.02
N CYS A 65 7.49 5.19 6.65
CA CYS A 65 7.66 4.89 8.06
C CYS A 65 8.73 5.82 8.65
N GLY A 66 8.31 6.78 9.49
CA GLY A 66 9.22 7.81 9.99
C GLY A 66 9.96 8.53 8.86
N ALA A 67 11.29 8.47 8.88
CA ALA A 67 12.18 9.06 7.86
C ALA A 67 12.38 8.16 6.62
N ALA A 68 12.00 6.87 6.68
CA ALA A 68 12.11 5.96 5.56
C ALA A 68 10.90 6.07 4.63
N SER A 69 11.11 5.96 3.32
CA SER A 69 10.04 6.01 2.34
C SER A 69 10.36 5.29 1.03
N ILE A 70 9.33 4.72 0.42
CA ILE A 70 9.32 4.29 -0.98
C ILE A 70 8.28 5.15 -1.69
N THR A 71 8.65 5.82 -2.79
CA THR A 71 7.76 6.66 -3.58
C THR A 71 7.83 6.28 -5.04
N MET A 72 6.67 6.04 -5.65
CA MET A 72 6.49 5.85 -7.09
C MET A 72 5.67 7.01 -7.65
N LYS A 73 6.00 7.46 -8.86
CA LYS A 73 5.29 8.54 -9.55
C LYS A 73 4.78 8.08 -10.91
N LYS A 74 3.80 8.80 -11.46
CA LYS A 74 3.24 8.54 -12.80
C LYS A 74 4.24 8.63 -13.95
N ASP A 75 5.36 9.34 -13.75
CA ASP A 75 6.46 9.44 -14.73
C ASP A 75 7.39 8.20 -14.72
N GLY A 76 7.13 7.22 -13.87
CA GLY A 76 7.94 6.00 -13.72
C GLY A 76 9.10 6.13 -12.72
N SER A 77 9.31 7.31 -12.12
CA SER A 77 10.35 7.51 -11.11
C SER A 77 10.03 6.71 -9.84
N ILE A 78 11.03 5.99 -9.35
CA ILE A 78 10.99 5.26 -8.08
C ILE A 78 12.10 5.78 -7.18
N VAL A 79 11.77 6.16 -5.95
CA VAL A 79 12.71 6.66 -4.96
C VAL A 79 12.57 5.85 -3.68
N ILE A 80 13.68 5.27 -3.22
CA ILE A 80 13.78 4.53 -1.95
C ILE A 80 14.73 5.32 -1.04
N LYS A 81 14.27 5.68 0.16
CA LYS A 81 15.03 6.42 1.16
C LYS A 81 14.98 5.70 2.50
N GLY A 82 16.12 5.63 3.17
CA GLY A 82 16.29 5.04 4.51
C GLY A 82 17.65 5.43 5.08
N GLY A 83 17.87 5.16 6.38
CA GLY A 83 19.21 5.29 6.98
C GLY A 83 20.14 4.23 6.41
N ASP A 84 19.79 2.97 6.64
CA ASP A 84 20.41 1.81 6.01
C ASP A 84 19.44 1.18 4.99
N ILE A 85 19.98 0.72 3.86
CA ILE A 85 19.24 -0.06 2.86
C ILE A 85 20.05 -1.32 2.55
N THR A 86 19.55 -2.47 2.99
CA THR A 86 20.14 -3.78 2.71
C THR A 86 19.39 -4.47 1.58
N LEU A 87 20.12 -4.90 0.55
CA LEU A 87 19.60 -5.73 -0.53
C LEU A 87 20.24 -7.11 -0.43
N ASP A 88 19.52 -8.06 0.16
CA ASP A 88 19.97 -9.44 0.35
C ASP A 88 19.18 -10.38 -0.59
N ALA A 89 19.90 -11.11 -1.45
CA ALA A 89 19.29 -12.00 -2.44
C ALA A 89 20.08 -13.32 -2.52
N SER A 90 19.35 -14.44 -2.44
CA SER A 90 19.95 -15.78 -2.41
C SER A 90 20.55 -16.23 -3.76
N ALA A 91 20.06 -15.71 -4.87
CA ALA A 91 20.51 -16.10 -6.21
C ALA A 91 21.31 -14.99 -6.90
N ARG A 92 20.69 -13.84 -7.16
CA ARG A 92 21.31 -12.72 -7.89
C ARG A 92 20.55 -11.42 -7.71
N ILE A 93 21.26 -10.31 -7.82
CA ILE A 93 20.71 -8.96 -8.02
C ILE A 93 21.14 -8.48 -9.40
N ASN A 94 20.20 -7.97 -10.20
CA ASN A 94 20.48 -7.38 -11.51
C ASN A 94 20.18 -5.89 -11.49
N ALA A 95 21.17 -5.05 -11.82
CA ALA A 95 20.99 -3.63 -12.07
C ALA A 95 21.42 -3.31 -13.50
N LYS A 96 20.49 -2.83 -14.34
CA LYS A 96 20.73 -2.46 -15.74
C LYS A 96 20.11 -1.09 -16.00
N SER A 97 20.82 -0.24 -16.73
CA SER A 97 20.36 1.06 -17.21
C SER A 97 20.69 1.18 -18.70
N SER A 98 19.81 1.82 -19.47
CA SER A 98 20.11 2.19 -20.87
C SER A 98 20.98 3.44 -20.96
N GLY A 99 21.02 4.25 -19.90
CA GLY A 99 21.98 5.33 -19.70
C GLY A 99 22.98 4.95 -18.61
N ASP A 100 23.35 5.93 -17.80
CA ASP A 100 24.35 5.71 -16.75
C ASP A 100 23.79 4.98 -15.52
N LEU A 101 24.67 4.24 -14.86
CA LEU A 101 24.48 3.76 -13.49
C LEU A 101 25.48 4.49 -12.59
N ALA A 102 25.00 5.38 -11.73
CA ALA A 102 25.83 6.11 -10.78
C ALA A 102 25.82 5.43 -9.40
N ILE A 103 26.98 4.95 -8.95
CA ILE A 103 27.17 4.36 -7.62
C ILE A 103 28.18 5.20 -6.85
N LYS A 104 27.78 5.72 -5.70
CA LYS A 104 28.64 6.50 -4.82
C LYS A 104 28.64 5.88 -3.43
N GLY A 105 29.82 5.50 -2.96
CA GLY A 105 30.06 5.05 -1.60
C GLY A 105 31.50 5.36 -1.22
N SER A 106 31.79 5.53 0.06
CA SER A 106 33.17 5.69 0.55
C SER A 106 34.03 4.46 0.27
N LYS A 107 33.41 3.28 0.09
CA LYS A 107 34.03 2.03 -0.35
C LYS A 107 33.05 1.23 -1.18
N ILE A 108 33.50 0.71 -2.32
CA ILE A 108 32.76 -0.26 -3.14
C ILE A 108 33.58 -1.55 -3.13
N GLY A 109 33.06 -2.60 -2.49
CA GLY A 109 33.71 -3.90 -2.40
C GLY A 109 33.23 -4.84 -3.51
N SER A 110 34.15 -5.56 -4.12
CA SER A 110 33.90 -6.74 -4.95
C SER A 110 34.79 -7.85 -4.41
N ASN A 111 34.24 -9.03 -4.16
CA ASN A 111 34.98 -10.24 -3.75
C ASN A 111 34.48 -11.40 -4.59
#